data_AF-A0A2G8RTU4-F1
#
_entry.id   AF-A0A2G8RTU4-F1
#
_cell.length_a   1.000
_cell.length_b   1.000
_cell.length_c   1.000
_cell.angle_alpha   90.00
_cell.angle_beta   90.00
_cell.angle_gamma   90.00
#
_symmetry.space_group_name_H-M   'P 1'
#
loop_
_entity.id
_entity.type
_entity.pdbx_description
1 polymer ?
#
loop_
_entity_poly.entity_id
_entity_poly.type
_entity_poly.pdbx_seq_one_letter_code
_entity_poly.pdbx_strand_id
1 'polypeptide(L)'
;MSVITLNQAIVPTIWPGELGRIAASRFDKQVRSSWRFVPESSTGLHHWALVIENENDEARAGERHLVYAPDIADPTWSRSSTTISAFDVAIILHGFVSEVNLSPLGTWSKELNRKANNAPSAKQTLSLVSGGCNQPFGAQQQTLSSITEFIALKIGLRHYPAHSEDEINLERQVFTKIKNPSTAKKPSSKADDIAPYVRDPDMWRQWSLKPLQAYNLVPKALSNANNTVPRIVSPPVLPLM
;
A
#
# COMPACT_ATOMS: atom_id res chain seq x y z
N MET A 1 11.29 0.61 3.63
CA MET A 1 10.56 0.91 2.39
C MET A 1 10.89 -0.14 1.34
N SER A 2 9.90 -0.95 1.00
CA SER A 2 9.96 -1.94 -0.06
C SER A 2 9.35 -1.32 -1.32
N VAL A 3 9.88 -1.71 -2.48
CA VAL A 3 9.51 -1.16 -3.77
C VAL A 3 8.95 -2.27 -4.63
N ILE A 4 7.89 -1.95 -5.35
CA ILE A 4 7.32 -2.85 -6.34
C ILE A 4 8.30 -2.92 -7.52
N THR A 5 8.51 -4.12 -8.02
CA THR A 5 9.32 -4.36 -9.21
C THR A 5 8.47 -4.92 -10.33
N LEU A 6 8.92 -4.67 -11.56
CA LEU A 6 8.43 -5.32 -12.76
C LEU A 6 9.64 -5.88 -13.48
N ASN A 7 9.71 -7.21 -13.67
CA ASN A 7 10.87 -7.87 -14.30
C ASN A 7 12.21 -7.49 -13.62
N GLN A 8 12.24 -7.45 -12.30
CA GLN A 8 13.40 -7.03 -11.48
C GLN A 8 13.79 -5.54 -11.60
N ALA A 9 13.15 -4.78 -12.49
CA ALA A 9 13.31 -3.33 -12.55
C ALA A 9 12.42 -2.66 -11.49
N ILE A 10 12.95 -1.64 -10.82
CA ILE A 10 12.23 -0.91 -9.79
C ILE A 10 11.16 -0.05 -10.47
N VAL A 11 9.87 -0.22 -10.12
CA VAL A 11 8.75 0.49 -10.76
C VAL A 11 8.99 2.02 -10.89
N PRO A 12 9.53 2.74 -9.89
CA PRO A 12 9.95 4.13 -10.04
C PRO A 12 10.74 4.49 -11.31
N THR A 13 11.57 3.58 -11.83
CA THR A 13 12.44 3.84 -12.99
C THR A 13 11.72 3.77 -14.33
N ILE A 14 10.54 3.15 -14.38
CA ILE A 14 9.73 3.02 -15.60
C ILE A 14 8.66 4.11 -15.72
N TRP A 15 8.51 4.98 -14.70
CA TRP A 15 7.66 6.17 -14.79
C TRP A 15 8.32 7.25 -15.66
N PRO A 16 7.56 7.92 -16.56
CA PRO A 16 8.12 8.93 -17.43
C PRO A 16 8.58 10.17 -16.66
N GLY A 17 9.58 10.87 -17.20
CA GLY A 17 9.98 12.20 -16.72
C GLY A 17 10.48 12.25 -15.28
N GLU A 18 11.03 11.15 -14.76
CA GLU A 18 11.48 11.04 -13.37
C GLU A 18 10.34 11.22 -12.33
N LEU A 19 9.06 11.14 -12.75
CA LEU A 19 7.90 11.30 -11.87
C LEU A 19 7.88 10.28 -10.72
N GLY A 20 8.48 9.10 -10.93
CA GLY A 20 8.64 8.07 -9.90
C GLY A 20 9.85 8.27 -8.98
N ARG A 21 10.78 9.19 -9.29
CA ARG A 21 11.93 9.44 -8.43
C ARG A 21 11.56 10.46 -7.35
N ILE A 22 11.31 9.97 -6.16
CA ILE A 22 11.32 10.80 -4.95
C ILE A 22 12.73 11.40 -4.85
N ALA A 23 12.87 12.73 -4.93
CA ALA A 23 14.16 13.42 -4.90
C ALA A 23 15.03 13.04 -3.68
N ALA A 24 14.39 12.63 -2.57
CA ALA A 24 15.05 12.15 -1.36
C ALA A 24 15.46 10.66 -1.41
N SER A 25 14.86 9.86 -2.29
CA SER A 25 15.16 8.44 -2.40
C SER A 25 16.18 8.18 -3.49
N ARG A 26 17.43 7.96 -3.07
CA ARG A 26 18.47 7.37 -3.93
C ARG A 26 18.15 5.88 -4.13
N PHE A 27 17.09 5.58 -4.87
CA PHE A 27 16.93 4.25 -5.45
C PHE A 27 18.04 4.09 -6.48
N ASP A 28 19.14 3.45 -6.08
CA ASP A 28 20.11 2.96 -7.04
C ASP A 28 19.40 2.00 -8.00
N LYS A 29 19.81 1.96 -9.27
CA LYS A 29 19.14 1.16 -10.33
C LYS A 29 19.06 -0.33 -9.98
N GLN A 30 19.88 -0.78 -9.02
CA GLN A 30 19.87 -2.13 -8.48
C GLN A 30 19.51 -2.09 -6.99
N VAL A 31 18.37 -2.68 -6.65
CA VAL A 31 18.05 -2.98 -5.26
C VAL A 31 18.93 -4.16 -4.83
N ARG A 32 19.75 -3.97 -3.80
CA ARG A 32 20.72 -4.99 -3.33
C ARG A 32 20.20 -5.86 -2.20
N SER A 33 19.05 -5.53 -1.62
CA SER A 33 18.53 -6.20 -0.43
C SER A 33 17.19 -6.86 -0.74
N SER A 34 17.08 -8.16 -0.48
CA SER A 34 15.88 -8.98 -0.70
C SER A 34 14.61 -8.39 -0.08
N TRP A 35 14.72 -7.80 1.11
CA TRP A 35 13.59 -7.16 1.81
C TRP A 35 12.95 -5.98 1.07
N ARG A 36 13.67 -5.37 0.13
CA ARG A 36 13.16 -4.24 -0.66
C ARG A 36 12.35 -4.69 -1.87
N PHE A 37 12.43 -5.95 -2.28
CA PHE A 37 11.72 -6.49 -3.42
C PHE A 37 10.43 -7.17 -2.97
N VAL A 38 9.27 -6.67 -3.38
CA VAL A 38 8.02 -7.39 -3.17
C VAL A 38 7.87 -8.43 -4.28
N PRO A 39 7.79 -9.74 -3.98
CA PRO A 39 7.59 -10.76 -5.01
C PRO A 39 6.24 -10.61 -5.72
N GLU A 40 6.23 -10.78 -7.04
CA GLU A 40 5.01 -10.75 -7.85
C GLU A 40 4.17 -12.03 -7.68
N SER A 41 4.79 -13.15 -7.29
CA SER A 41 4.11 -14.43 -7.15
C SER A 41 3.64 -14.68 -5.72
N SER A 42 2.48 -15.32 -5.58
CA SER A 42 1.94 -15.75 -4.29
C SER A 42 2.93 -16.63 -3.53
N THR A 43 3.57 -17.59 -4.20
CA THR A 43 4.62 -18.43 -3.60
C THR A 43 5.79 -17.59 -3.09
N GLY A 44 6.23 -16.58 -3.85
CA GLY A 44 7.28 -15.67 -3.42
C GLY A 44 6.88 -14.89 -2.16
N LEU A 45 5.65 -14.39 -2.09
CA LEU A 45 5.13 -13.71 -0.91
C LEU A 45 5.11 -14.60 0.33
N HIS A 46 4.88 -15.91 0.18
CA HIS A 46 4.91 -16.86 1.30
C HIS A 46 6.29 -17.03 1.94
N HIS A 47 7.36 -16.88 1.15
CA HIS A 47 8.73 -16.90 1.66
C HIS A 47 9.15 -15.53 2.19
N TRP A 48 8.71 -14.48 1.51
CA TRP A 48 9.16 -13.11 1.77
C TRP A 48 8.45 -12.43 2.94
N ALA A 49 7.18 -12.71 3.18
CA ALA A 49 6.38 -12.03 4.20
C ALA A 49 5.70 -12.98 5.20
N LEU A 50 5.47 -12.43 6.38
CA LEU A 50 4.58 -12.98 7.39
C LEU A 50 3.44 -12.01 7.67
N VAL A 51 2.33 -12.57 8.10
CA VAL A 51 1.20 -11.84 8.64
C VAL A 51 1.19 -12.11 10.14
N ILE A 52 1.47 -11.08 10.93
CA ILE A 52 1.50 -11.18 12.39
C ILE A 52 0.43 -10.30 13.00
N GLU A 53 -0.01 -10.64 14.21
CA GLU A 53 -0.88 -9.76 14.99
C GLU A 53 -0.07 -8.55 15.47
N ASN A 54 -0.68 -7.37 15.41
CA ASN A 54 -0.04 -6.16 15.90
C ASN A 54 -0.13 -6.13 17.43
N GLU A 55 1.00 -6.38 18.09
CA GLU A 55 1.11 -6.38 19.55
C GLU A 55 1.13 -4.98 20.17
N ASN A 56 1.12 -3.91 19.36
CA ASN A 56 1.03 -2.55 19.89
C ASN A 56 -0.29 -2.38 20.67
N ASP A 57 -0.22 -1.84 21.89
CA ASP A 57 -1.40 -1.57 22.71
C ASP A 57 -2.39 -0.60 22.03
N GLU A 58 -1.88 0.24 21.13
CA GLU A 58 -2.68 1.16 20.31
C GLU A 58 -3.34 0.49 19.09
N ALA A 59 -2.96 -0.75 18.78
CA ALA A 59 -3.50 -1.51 17.66
C ALA A 59 -4.97 -1.86 17.86
N ARG A 60 -5.74 -1.87 16.75
CA ARG A 60 -7.11 -2.37 16.79
C ARG A 60 -7.10 -3.85 17.17
N ALA A 61 -8.15 -4.29 17.87
CA ALA A 61 -8.34 -5.71 18.13
C ALA A 61 -8.42 -6.48 16.81
N GLY A 62 -7.56 -7.49 16.64
CA GLY A 62 -7.47 -8.25 15.39
C GLY A 62 -6.69 -7.57 14.26
N GLU A 63 -6.09 -6.40 14.51
CA GLU A 63 -5.21 -5.77 13.53
C GLU A 63 -3.98 -6.65 13.27
N ARG A 64 -3.70 -6.87 11.99
CA ARG A 64 -2.56 -7.67 11.53
C ARG A 64 -1.72 -6.87 10.58
N HIS A 65 -0.40 -7.01 10.70
CA HIS A 65 0.57 -6.31 9.86
C HIS A 65 1.31 -7.30 8.98
N LEU A 66 1.59 -6.84 7.75
CA LEU A 66 2.49 -7.52 6.83
C LEU A 66 3.92 -7.14 7.22
N VAL A 67 4.72 -8.13 7.56
CA VAL A 67 6.11 -7.95 7.98
C VAL A 67 7.02 -8.79 7.10
N TYR A 68 8.22 -8.28 6.85
CA TYR A 68 9.24 -8.99 6.09
C TYR A 68 9.87 -10.10 6.95
N ALA A 69 9.93 -11.31 6.40
CA ALA A 69 10.67 -12.43 6.97
C ALA A 69 12.04 -12.53 6.29
N PRO A 70 13.15 -12.29 7.02
CA PRO A 70 14.48 -12.44 6.44
C PRO A 70 14.75 -13.90 6.06
N ASP A 71 15.04 -14.14 4.79
CA ASP A 71 15.48 -15.46 4.27
C ASP A 71 16.84 -15.88 4.85
N ILE A 72 17.64 -14.89 5.26
CA ILE A 72 18.98 -15.07 5.81
C ILE A 72 18.88 -14.78 7.30
N ALA A 73 18.96 -15.84 8.11
CA ALA A 73 19.25 -15.69 9.53
C ALA A 73 20.61 -14.98 9.64
N ASP A 74 20.60 -13.71 9.99
CA ASP A 74 21.84 -12.97 10.22
C ASP A 74 22.63 -13.75 11.28
N PRO A 75 23.86 -14.23 10.98
CA PRO A 75 24.65 -15.00 11.94
C PRO A 75 25.01 -14.19 13.19
N THR A 76 24.88 -12.86 13.14
CA THR A 76 25.03 -11.97 14.29
C THR A 76 23.78 -11.88 15.16
N TRP A 77 22.63 -12.40 14.68
CA TRP A 77 21.44 -12.53 15.50
C TRP A 77 21.70 -13.57 16.58
N SER A 78 21.89 -13.10 17.81
CA SER A 78 22.10 -13.96 18.96
C SER A 78 21.03 -15.05 18.99
N ARG A 79 21.47 -16.32 19.03
CA ARG A 79 20.63 -17.51 19.23
C ARG A 79 19.75 -17.43 20.50
N SER A 80 19.97 -16.46 21.39
CA SER A 80 19.16 -16.24 22.59
C SER A 80 17.85 -15.49 22.35
N SER A 81 17.66 -14.88 21.17
CA SER A 81 16.42 -14.20 20.81
C SER A 81 15.50 -15.15 20.05
N THR A 82 14.59 -15.82 20.74
CA THR A 82 13.52 -16.63 20.11
C THR A 82 12.57 -15.77 19.25
N THR A 83 12.65 -14.45 19.39
CA THR A 83 11.84 -13.51 18.62
C THR A 83 12.47 -13.30 17.25
N ILE A 84 11.84 -13.88 16.21
CA ILE A 84 12.09 -13.51 14.81
C ILE A 84 11.83 -12.01 14.72
N SER A 85 12.86 -11.24 14.44
CA SER A 85 12.67 -9.80 14.26
C SER A 85 12.10 -9.58 12.88
N ALA A 86 10.80 -9.37 12.88
CA ALA A 86 10.06 -9.03 11.71
C ALA A 86 10.20 -7.53 11.46
N PHE A 87 10.40 -7.14 10.20
CA PHE A 87 10.52 -5.74 9.82
C PHE A 87 9.22 -5.26 9.21
N ASP A 88 8.73 -4.11 9.64
CA ASP A 88 7.57 -3.47 9.03
C ASP A 88 7.80 -3.19 7.54
N VAL A 89 6.87 -3.64 6.71
CA VAL A 89 6.88 -3.37 5.28
C VAL A 89 6.12 -2.07 5.01
N ALA A 90 6.79 -1.13 4.33
CA ALA A 90 6.16 0.06 3.77
C ALA A 90 6.25 -0.01 2.25
N ILE A 91 5.10 -0.05 1.57
CA ILE A 91 4.99 -0.14 0.11
C ILE A 91 4.77 1.26 -0.44
N ILE A 92 5.56 1.63 -1.45
CA ILE A 92 5.42 2.90 -2.15
C ILE A 92 4.61 2.69 -3.43
N LEU A 93 3.57 3.49 -3.60
CA LEU A 93 2.70 3.49 -4.77
C LEU A 93 2.83 4.81 -5.53
N HIS A 94 2.78 4.73 -6.85
CA HIS A 94 2.84 5.84 -7.78
C HIS A 94 1.60 5.86 -8.66
N GLY A 95 1.07 7.04 -8.92
CA GLY A 95 -0.12 7.23 -9.74
C GLY A 95 -0.56 8.68 -9.73
N PHE A 96 -1.55 9.01 -10.54
CA PHE A 96 -2.18 10.32 -10.55
C PHE A 96 -3.38 10.30 -9.61
N VAL A 97 -3.49 11.30 -8.75
CA VAL A 97 -4.63 11.40 -7.83
C VAL A 97 -5.91 11.69 -8.62
N SER A 98 -6.89 10.79 -8.57
CA SER A 98 -8.23 10.98 -9.14
C SER A 98 -9.19 11.56 -8.10
N GLU A 99 -9.20 10.97 -6.91
CA GLU A 99 -10.03 11.38 -5.78
C GLU A 99 -9.21 11.38 -4.49
N VAL A 100 -9.49 12.34 -3.60
CA VAL A 100 -8.83 12.41 -2.30
C VAL A 100 -9.80 12.93 -1.24
N ASN A 101 -9.89 12.20 -0.13
CA ASN A 101 -10.52 12.65 1.09
C ASN A 101 -9.62 12.35 2.28
N LEU A 102 -8.85 13.36 2.68
CA LEU A 102 -8.00 13.34 3.86
C LEU A 102 -8.58 14.22 4.98
N SER A 103 -9.90 14.46 4.97
CA SER A 103 -10.52 15.24 6.04
C SER A 103 -10.26 14.59 7.40
N PRO A 104 -10.05 15.38 8.48
CA PRO A 104 -9.73 14.83 9.80
C PRO A 104 -10.80 13.90 10.36
N LEU A 105 -12.06 14.05 9.92
CA LEU A 105 -13.19 13.22 10.33
C LEU A 105 -13.53 12.13 9.31
N GLY A 106 -12.84 12.09 8.17
CA GLY A 106 -13.13 11.18 7.07
C GLY A 106 -14.53 11.36 6.47
N THR A 107 -14.91 10.43 5.62
CA THR A 107 -16.31 10.22 5.20
C THR A 107 -16.89 9.01 5.91
N TRP A 108 -18.11 9.14 6.40
CA TRP A 108 -18.99 8.01 6.72
C TRP A 108 -20.16 8.03 5.74
N SER A 109 -20.67 6.86 5.36
CA SER A 109 -21.73 6.74 4.34
C SER A 109 -22.92 7.63 4.71
N LYS A 110 -23.26 8.57 3.81
CA LYS A 110 -24.42 9.46 3.97
C LYS A 110 -25.74 8.72 3.83
N GLU A 111 -25.75 7.57 3.14
CA GLU A 111 -26.96 6.78 2.87
C GLU A 111 -27.53 6.13 4.13
N LEU A 112 -26.68 5.77 5.10
CA LEU A 112 -27.14 5.38 6.44
C LEU A 112 -27.32 6.62 7.32
N ASN A 113 -28.36 7.40 7.02
CA ASN A 113 -29.07 8.34 7.91
C ASN A 113 -28.33 8.73 9.19
N ARG A 114 -27.64 9.88 9.21
CA ARG A 114 -27.35 10.82 10.34
C ARG A 114 -27.17 10.26 11.78
N LYS A 115 -26.90 8.97 11.97
CA LYS A 115 -26.77 8.35 13.28
C LYS A 115 -25.30 8.44 13.67
N ALA A 116 -25.03 9.12 14.78
CA ALA A 116 -23.70 9.26 15.38
C ALA A 116 -23.00 7.90 15.59
N ASN A 117 -23.77 6.81 15.67
CA ASN A 117 -23.29 5.44 15.83
C ASN A 117 -22.37 4.95 14.68
N ASN A 118 -22.39 5.60 13.52
CA ASN A 118 -21.52 5.25 12.39
C ASN A 118 -20.21 6.04 12.34
N ALA A 119 -19.99 6.99 13.25
CA ALA A 119 -18.71 7.71 13.32
C ALA A 119 -17.48 6.77 13.38
N PRO A 120 -17.50 5.64 14.11
CA PRO A 120 -16.34 4.74 14.16
C PRO A 120 -15.93 4.12 12.82
N SER A 121 -16.82 4.09 11.82
CA SER A 121 -16.53 3.55 10.49
C SER A 121 -16.03 4.61 9.50
N ALA A 122 -15.80 5.84 9.95
CA ALA A 122 -15.33 6.90 9.08
C ALA A 122 -13.96 6.56 8.46
N LYS A 123 -13.82 6.83 7.17
CA LYS A 123 -12.61 6.52 6.38
C LYS A 123 -12.05 7.76 5.71
N GLN A 124 -10.73 7.82 5.64
CA GLN A 124 -10.00 8.61 4.67
C GLN A 124 -9.77 7.76 3.43
N THR A 125 -9.85 8.37 2.25
CA THR A 125 -9.71 7.70 0.97
C THR A 125 -8.71 8.45 0.08
N LEU A 126 -7.94 7.71 -0.70
CA LEU A 126 -7.09 8.23 -1.77
C LEU A 126 -7.19 7.27 -2.95
N SER A 127 -7.59 7.78 -4.10
CA SER A 127 -7.69 7.00 -5.33
C SER A 127 -6.60 7.46 -6.30
N LEU A 128 -5.87 6.49 -6.84
CA LEU A 128 -4.83 6.69 -7.83
C LEU A 128 -5.28 6.08 -9.17
N VAL A 129 -4.96 6.75 -10.27
CA VAL A 129 -5.18 6.25 -11.63
C VAL A 129 -3.88 6.29 -12.45
N SER A 130 -3.84 5.56 -13.55
CA SER A 130 -2.63 5.42 -14.38
C SER A 130 -2.20 6.71 -15.07
N GLY A 131 -3.14 7.60 -15.41
CA GLY A 131 -2.89 8.80 -16.22
C GLY A 131 -2.21 8.50 -17.56
N GLY A 132 -2.50 7.34 -18.15
CA GLY A 132 -1.89 6.86 -19.40
C GLY A 132 -0.60 6.05 -19.23
N CYS A 133 -0.06 5.96 -18.00
CA CYS A 133 1.10 5.14 -17.68
C CYS A 133 0.68 3.71 -17.29
N ASN A 134 0.00 3.00 -18.19
CA ASN A 134 -0.69 1.74 -17.86
C ASN A 134 0.24 0.62 -17.43
N GLN A 135 1.43 0.50 -18.03
CA GLN A 135 2.37 -0.58 -17.71
C GLN A 135 2.90 -0.52 -16.26
N PRO A 136 3.52 0.58 -15.78
CA PRO A 136 3.96 0.66 -14.39
C PRO A 136 2.80 0.63 -13.40
N PHE A 137 1.64 1.17 -13.78
CA PHE A 137 0.47 1.17 -12.93
C PHE A 137 -0.10 -0.24 -12.75
N GLY A 138 -0.25 -0.99 -13.84
CA GLY A 138 -0.72 -2.39 -13.83
C GLY A 138 0.17 -3.31 -13.01
N ALA A 139 1.50 -3.12 -13.05
CA ALA A 139 2.43 -3.88 -12.20
C ALA A 139 2.16 -3.66 -10.69
N GLN A 140 1.82 -2.43 -10.30
CA GLN A 140 1.46 -2.11 -8.92
C GLN A 140 0.13 -2.74 -8.53
N GLN A 141 -0.87 -2.69 -9.41
CA GLN A 141 -2.17 -3.32 -9.18
C GLN A 141 -2.04 -4.83 -9.02
N GLN A 142 -1.30 -5.49 -9.91
CA GLN A 142 -1.03 -6.92 -9.83
C GLN A 142 -0.36 -7.28 -8.50
N THR A 143 0.67 -6.54 -8.10
CA THR A 143 1.39 -6.77 -6.84
C THR A 143 0.48 -6.57 -5.62
N LEU A 144 -0.33 -5.51 -5.60
CA LEU A 144 -1.31 -5.28 -4.54
C LEU A 144 -2.37 -6.39 -4.49
N SER A 145 -2.80 -6.89 -5.64
CA SER A 145 -3.72 -8.02 -5.73
C SER A 145 -3.11 -9.29 -5.11
N SER A 146 -1.86 -9.62 -5.46
CA SER A 146 -1.15 -10.75 -4.89
C SER A 146 -0.91 -10.62 -3.38
N ILE A 147 -0.60 -9.41 -2.89
CA ILE A 147 -0.49 -9.14 -1.45
C ILE A 147 -1.85 -9.35 -0.76
N THR A 148 -2.94 -8.85 -1.36
CA THR A 148 -4.29 -8.96 -0.81
C THR A 148 -4.73 -10.42 -0.72
N GLU A 149 -4.49 -11.19 -1.79
CA GLU A 149 -4.72 -12.62 -1.83
C GLU A 149 -3.90 -13.35 -0.76
N PHE A 150 -2.59 -13.08 -0.68
CA PHE A 150 -1.71 -13.66 0.31
C PHE A 150 -2.21 -13.41 1.74
N ILE A 151 -2.56 -12.16 2.04
CA ILE A 151 -3.14 -11.75 3.30
C ILE A 151 -4.43 -12.52 3.58
N ALA A 152 -5.37 -12.52 2.64
CA ALA A 152 -6.67 -13.19 2.75
C ALA A 152 -6.51 -14.67 3.08
N LEU A 153 -5.60 -15.36 2.38
CA LEU A 153 -5.27 -16.77 2.63
C LEU A 153 -4.69 -16.98 4.03
N LYS A 154 -3.77 -16.11 4.48
CA LYS A 154 -3.18 -16.21 5.84
C LYS A 154 -4.20 -15.98 6.95
N ILE A 155 -5.19 -15.12 6.72
CA ILE A 155 -6.33 -14.95 7.63
C ILE A 155 -7.51 -15.87 7.30
N GLY A 156 -7.29 -16.89 6.45
CA GLY A 156 -8.20 -17.93 5.95
C GLY A 156 -9.55 -17.42 5.41
N LEU A 157 -9.59 -16.22 4.84
CA LEU A 157 -10.69 -15.79 4.01
C LEU A 157 -10.65 -16.56 2.69
N ARG A 158 -11.83 -17.03 2.25
CA ARG A 158 -11.99 -17.73 0.97
C ARG A 158 -12.29 -16.78 -0.20
N HIS A 159 -12.82 -15.61 0.13
CA HIS A 159 -13.19 -14.58 -0.84
C HIS A 159 -12.58 -13.27 -0.37
N TYR A 160 -11.94 -12.56 -1.29
CA TYR A 160 -11.44 -11.21 -1.09
C TYR A 160 -11.95 -10.35 -2.26
N PRO A 161 -12.20 -9.05 -2.02
CA PRO A 161 -12.66 -8.17 -3.08
C PRO A 161 -11.62 -8.11 -4.20
N ALA A 162 -12.08 -8.22 -5.45
CA ALA A 162 -11.25 -7.92 -6.59
C ALA A 162 -10.89 -6.43 -6.57
N HIS A 163 -9.64 -6.11 -6.88
CA HIS A 163 -9.23 -4.73 -7.10
C HIS A 163 -9.84 -4.22 -8.40
N SER A 164 -10.14 -2.93 -8.45
CA SER A 164 -10.50 -2.28 -9.71
C SER A 164 -9.31 -2.35 -10.67
N GLU A 165 -9.59 -2.69 -11.93
CA GLU A 165 -8.58 -2.72 -12.98
C GLU A 165 -8.12 -1.32 -13.38
N ASP A 166 -8.91 -0.28 -13.08
CA ASP A 166 -8.66 1.09 -13.54
C ASP A 166 -8.01 1.99 -12.47
N GLU A 167 -8.20 1.67 -11.19
CA GLU A 167 -7.78 2.52 -10.07
C GLU A 167 -7.24 1.72 -8.87
N ILE A 168 -6.33 2.35 -8.13
CA ILE A 168 -5.86 1.88 -6.84
C ILE A 168 -6.54 2.71 -5.77
N ASN A 169 -7.44 2.09 -5.01
CA ASN A 169 -8.15 2.72 -3.90
C ASN A 169 -7.46 2.41 -2.57
N LEU A 170 -7.03 3.46 -1.89
CA LEU A 170 -6.38 3.38 -0.59
C LEU A 170 -7.33 3.94 0.46
N GLU A 171 -7.64 3.14 1.48
CA GLU A 171 -8.54 3.53 2.55
C GLU A 171 -7.86 3.39 3.91
N ARG A 172 -8.19 4.31 4.81
CA ARG A 172 -7.79 4.24 6.21
C ARG A 172 -8.95 4.64 7.10
N GLN A 173 -9.32 3.80 8.06
CA GLN A 173 -10.27 4.19 9.10
C GLN A 173 -9.66 5.25 10.02
N VAL A 174 -10.40 6.34 10.25
CA VAL A 174 -9.96 7.51 11.04
C VAL A 174 -9.97 7.22 12.53
N PHE A 175 -11.02 6.54 13.00
CA PHE A 175 -11.19 6.28 14.42
C PHE A 175 -10.71 4.87 14.77
N THR A 176 -9.93 4.76 15.84
CA THR A 176 -9.55 3.49 16.47
C THR A 176 -10.36 3.34 17.75
N LYS A 177 -10.96 2.16 17.97
CA LYS A 177 -11.64 1.88 19.23
C LYS A 177 -10.57 1.68 20.30
N ILE A 178 -10.50 2.60 21.26
CA ILE A 178 -9.60 2.46 22.42
C ILE A 178 -10.05 1.23 23.21
N LYS A 179 -9.13 0.29 23.43
CA LYS A 179 -9.38 -0.84 24.33
C LYS A 179 -9.45 -0.28 25.75
N ASN A 180 -10.56 -0.49 26.46
CA ASN A 180 -10.63 -0.13 27.87
C ASN A 180 -9.66 -1.05 28.64
N PRO A 181 -8.59 -0.51 29.25
CA PRO A 181 -7.55 -1.31 29.89
C PRO A 181 -8.11 -2.16 31.04
N SER A 182 -9.20 -1.72 31.68
CA SER A 182 -9.86 -2.40 32.79
C SER A 182 -10.65 -3.67 32.39
N THR A 183 -10.93 -3.86 31.09
CA THR A 183 -11.70 -5.03 30.59
C THR A 183 -10.88 -5.99 29.75
N ALA A 184 -9.58 -5.72 29.58
CA ALA A 184 -8.67 -6.61 28.87
C ALA A 184 -8.38 -7.86 29.73
N LYS A 185 -9.35 -8.79 29.80
CA LYS A 185 -9.03 -10.18 30.09
C LYS A 185 -8.03 -10.60 29.02
N LYS A 186 -6.77 -10.83 29.41
CA LYS A 186 -5.77 -11.45 28.52
C LYS A 186 -6.45 -12.63 27.84
N PRO A 187 -6.49 -12.70 26.51
CA PRO A 187 -6.97 -13.91 25.84
C PRO A 187 -6.12 -15.05 26.41
N SER A 188 -6.80 -15.99 27.06
CA SER A 188 -6.16 -17.20 27.59
C SER A 188 -5.47 -17.86 26.41
N SER A 189 -4.16 -17.78 26.36
CA SER A 189 -3.28 -18.45 25.40
C SER A 189 -3.34 -19.96 25.66
N LYS A 190 -4.48 -20.59 25.38
CA LYS A 190 -4.55 -22.03 25.14
C LYS A 190 -4.54 -22.18 23.63
N ALA A 191 -3.38 -22.54 23.13
CA ALA A 191 -3.04 -22.59 21.71
C ALA A 191 -3.65 -23.77 20.94
N ASP A 192 -4.55 -24.56 21.55
CA ASP A 192 -4.94 -25.87 20.99
C ASP A 192 -6.38 -25.99 20.48
N ASP A 193 -7.21 -24.95 20.59
CA ASP A 193 -8.56 -24.97 20.00
C ASP A 193 -8.69 -23.93 18.88
N ILE A 194 -8.30 -24.33 17.67
CA ILE A 194 -8.72 -23.70 16.41
C ILE A 194 -10.22 -24.03 16.22
N ALA A 195 -11.07 -23.50 17.09
CA ALA A 195 -12.48 -23.39 16.79
C ALA A 195 -12.61 -22.39 15.61
N PRO A 196 -13.46 -22.68 14.61
CA PRO A 196 -13.65 -21.78 13.48
C PRO A 196 -14.26 -20.49 14.02
N TYR A 197 -13.41 -19.47 14.21
CA TYR A 197 -13.84 -18.10 14.43
C TYR A 197 -14.94 -17.80 13.41
N VAL A 198 -16.12 -17.40 13.87
CA VAL A 198 -17.17 -16.91 12.98
C VAL A 198 -16.61 -15.65 12.33
N ARG A 199 -16.06 -15.81 11.12
CA ARG A 199 -15.28 -14.78 10.44
C ARG A 199 -16.23 -13.69 10.01
N ASP A 200 -16.05 -12.50 10.58
CA ASP A 200 -16.63 -11.29 10.02
C ASP A 200 -16.09 -11.14 8.57
N PRO A 201 -16.96 -11.20 7.54
CA PRO A 201 -16.54 -11.06 6.15
C PRO A 201 -15.91 -9.70 5.86
N ASP A 202 -16.05 -8.70 6.75
CA ASP A 202 -15.41 -7.40 6.64
C ASP A 202 -14.06 -7.29 7.37
N MET A 203 -13.51 -8.39 7.93
CA MET A 203 -12.23 -8.37 8.66
C MET A 203 -11.05 -7.91 7.78
N TRP A 204 -11.12 -8.08 6.46
CA TRP A 204 -10.12 -7.55 5.52
C TRP A 204 -10.05 -6.01 5.52
N ARG A 205 -11.11 -5.31 5.93
CA ARG A 205 -11.15 -3.84 6.05
C ARG A 205 -10.35 -3.31 7.25
N GLN A 206 -9.95 -4.19 8.18
CA GLN A 206 -9.15 -3.82 9.34
C GLN A 206 -7.64 -3.77 9.03
N TRP A 207 -7.28 -4.04 7.78
CA TRP A 207 -5.92 -3.92 7.30
C TRP A 207 -5.59 -2.46 7.02
N SER A 208 -4.51 -2.00 7.63
CA SER A 208 -3.98 -0.66 7.49
C SER A 208 -2.63 -0.78 6.80
N LEU A 209 -2.55 -0.40 5.53
CA LEU A 209 -1.29 0.12 5.02
C LEU A 209 -0.94 1.31 5.91
N LYS A 210 0.11 1.17 6.73
CA LYS A 210 0.62 2.22 7.63
C LYS A 210 0.66 3.57 6.90
N PRO A 211 0.38 4.67 7.62
CA PRO A 211 -0.34 5.83 7.11
C PRO A 211 0.16 6.27 5.74
N LEU A 212 -0.79 6.52 4.84
CA LEU A 212 -0.63 7.28 3.60
C LEU A 212 0.30 8.48 3.84
N GLN A 213 1.60 8.28 3.64
CA GLN A 213 2.56 9.35 3.54
C GLN A 213 2.59 9.72 2.07
N ALA A 214 1.66 10.61 1.68
CA ALA A 214 1.66 11.19 0.36
C ALA A 214 2.87 12.13 0.25
N TYR A 215 3.97 11.61 -0.30
CA TYR A 215 5.11 12.43 -0.66
C TYR A 215 4.84 13.04 -2.05
N ASN A 216 4.90 14.37 -2.14
CA ASN A 216 4.76 15.14 -3.38
C ASN A 216 3.43 14.95 -4.12
N LEU A 217 2.35 15.44 -3.52
CA LEU A 217 1.17 15.80 -4.29
C LEU A 217 1.55 16.98 -5.19
N VAL A 218 1.90 16.73 -6.45
CA VAL A 218 1.95 17.78 -7.46
C VAL A 218 0.50 18.12 -7.76
N PRO A 219 0.00 19.31 -7.35
CA PRO A 219 -1.36 19.69 -7.69
C PRO A 219 -1.45 19.72 -9.21
N LYS A 220 -2.54 19.18 -9.76
CA LYS A 220 -2.89 19.27 -11.17
C LYS A 220 -3.29 20.72 -11.50
N ALA A 221 -2.35 21.65 -11.32
CA ALA A 221 -2.47 23.02 -11.77
C ALA A 221 -2.07 23.04 -13.25
N LEU A 222 -3.08 23.19 -14.11
CA LEU A 222 -3.00 23.67 -15.49
C LEU A 222 -2.50 22.67 -16.55
N SER A 223 -3.37 21.73 -16.94
CA SER A 223 -3.39 21.23 -18.33
C SER A 223 -4.35 22.02 -19.23
N ASN A 224 -4.60 23.29 -18.92
CA ASN A 224 -5.16 24.26 -19.86
C ASN A 224 -4.02 25.16 -20.37
N ALA A 225 -3.09 24.56 -21.10
CA ALA A 225 -2.22 25.30 -22.01
C ALA A 225 -2.76 25.04 -23.42
N ASN A 226 -3.29 26.10 -24.01
CA ASN A 226 -3.77 26.15 -25.38
C ASN A 226 -2.75 25.51 -26.33
N ASN A 227 -3.22 24.58 -27.15
CA ASN A 227 -2.57 24.14 -28.37
C ASN A 227 -2.27 25.37 -29.24
N THR A 228 -1.08 25.94 -29.07
CA THR A 228 -0.47 26.85 -30.03
C THR A 228 0.66 26.07 -30.65
N VAL A 229 0.38 25.50 -31.81
CA VAL A 229 1.37 24.81 -32.64
C VAL A 229 2.53 25.77 -32.91
N PRO A 230 3.79 25.43 -32.59
CA PRO A 230 4.91 26.23 -33.05
C PRO A 230 4.98 26.13 -34.58
N ARG A 231 4.73 27.26 -35.24
CA ARG A 231 4.94 27.44 -36.67
C ARG A 231 6.44 27.28 -36.91
N ILE A 232 6.82 26.19 -37.58
CA ILE A 232 8.19 25.99 -38.07
C ILE A 232 8.45 27.12 -39.08
N VAL A 233 9.27 28.10 -38.70
CA VAL A 233 9.79 29.12 -39.61
C VAL A 233 11.03 28.53 -40.24
N SER A 234 10.97 28.25 -41.54
CA SER A 234 12.13 27.84 -42.33
C SER A 234 13.20 28.93 -42.32
N PRO A 235 14.50 28.58 -42.26
CA PRO A 235 15.58 29.56 -42.31
C PRO A 235 15.64 30.23 -43.70
N PRO A 236 16.11 31.50 -43.77
CA PRO A 236 16.26 32.20 -45.03
C PRO A 236 17.36 31.56 -45.88
N VAL A 237 17.03 31.28 -47.14
CA VAL A 237 17.99 30.88 -48.17
C VAL A 237 18.86 32.10 -48.50
N LEU A 238 20.16 32.01 -48.25
CA LEU A 238 21.12 33.00 -48.73
C LEU A 238 21.35 32.80 -50.24
N PRO A 239 21.46 33.89 -51.04
CA PRO A 239 21.80 33.78 -52.45
C PRO A 239 23.27 33.37 -52.61
N LEU A 240 23.51 32.34 -53.41
CA LEU A 240 24.83 32.01 -53.93
C LEU A 240 25.26 33.12 -54.90
N MET A 241 26.37 33.78 -54.58
CA MET A 241 27.22 34.50 -55.55
C MET A 241 28.19 33.52 -56.20
#